data_AF-A6QSQ3-F1
#
_entry.id   AF-A6QSQ3-F1
#
_cell.length_a   1.000
_cell.length_b   1.000
_cell.length_c   1.000
_cell.angle_alpha   90.00
_cell.angle_beta   90.00
_cell.angle_gamma   90.00
#
_symmetry.space_group_name_H-M   'P 1'
#
loop_
_entity.id
_entity.type
_entity.pdbx_description
1 polymer ?
#
loop_
_entity_poly.entity_id
_entity_poly.type
_entity_poly.pdbx_seq_one_letter_code
_entity_poly.pdbx_strand_id
1 'polypeptide(L)'
;MGHEYIEMKNTHAAIESYRRAVDVNRKDYRAWYGLGQAYEVLDMAFYALFYYHRAAALRPYDPKMWQAVGSCYAKMGRLEQSIRALRRALVAGSYHETGGAGGVASFNSAGSASLRHLSHGGNASSARRILDPDTLHQIATLYERLGDEEEAAAYMELTLQQETGQVDPEDEADDDNDDDADGDSGNRAGSRRVSSFTQRSADEPDDEPAGTGVTSTTSKARLWLARYALKYGDLDRADLLAGELCQDGIEIEEAKALMRDVRARREGGSI
;
A
#
# COMPACT_ATOMS: atom_id res chain seq x y z
N MET A 1 10.96 -16.40 25.92
CA MET A 1 10.00 -16.51 27.03
C MET A 1 8.60 -16.01 26.69
N GLY A 2 8.33 -14.69 26.61
CA GLY A 2 6.95 -14.19 26.40
C GLY A 2 6.30 -14.65 25.08
N HIS A 3 7.03 -14.58 23.97
CA HIS A 3 6.54 -15.03 22.64
C HIS A 3 6.35 -16.55 22.59
N GLU A 4 7.27 -17.32 23.17
CA GLU A 4 7.17 -18.79 23.27
C GLU A 4 5.90 -19.23 24.01
N TYR A 5 5.49 -18.53 25.06
CA TYR A 5 4.24 -18.85 25.76
C TYR A 5 2.99 -18.56 24.92
N ILE A 6 3.03 -17.55 24.05
CA ILE A 6 1.95 -17.32 23.07
C ILE A 6 1.88 -18.48 22.08
N GLU A 7 3.02 -18.93 21.55
CA GLU A 7 3.10 -20.07 20.62
C GLU A 7 2.60 -21.38 21.24
N MET A 8 2.91 -21.59 22.52
CA MET A 8 2.40 -22.73 23.32
C MET A 8 0.93 -22.57 23.73
N LYS A 9 0.23 -21.52 23.26
CA LYS A 9 -1.15 -21.16 23.63
C LYS A 9 -1.37 -20.96 25.13
N ASN A 10 -0.29 -20.76 25.90
CA ASN A 10 -0.36 -20.45 27.31
C ASN A 10 -0.38 -18.92 27.50
N THR A 11 -1.53 -18.33 27.17
CA THR A 11 -1.73 -16.87 27.22
C THR A 11 -1.58 -16.29 28.62
N HIS A 12 -1.93 -17.05 29.67
CA HIS A 12 -1.81 -16.58 31.05
C HIS A 12 -0.34 -16.38 31.46
N ALA A 13 0.52 -17.37 31.21
CA ALA A 13 1.95 -17.28 31.48
C ALA A 13 2.64 -16.23 30.60
N ALA A 14 2.18 -16.05 29.36
CA ALA A 14 2.64 -14.98 28.47
C ALA A 14 2.35 -13.60 29.08
N ILE A 15 1.11 -13.34 29.50
CA ILE A 15 0.71 -12.07 30.12
C ILE A 15 1.55 -11.79 31.36
N GLU A 16 1.73 -12.78 32.25
CA GLU A 16 2.53 -12.58 33.46
C GLU A 16 3.99 -12.22 33.12
N SER A 17 4.57 -12.92 32.15
CA SER A 17 5.93 -12.66 31.68
C SER A 17 6.09 -11.26 31.09
N TYR A 18 5.15 -10.81 30.25
CA TYR A 18 5.20 -9.47 29.68
C TYR A 18 4.89 -8.38 30.71
N ARG A 19 4.02 -8.62 31.70
CA ARG A 19 3.80 -7.66 32.79
C ARG A 19 5.07 -7.43 33.59
N ARG A 20 5.81 -8.49 33.93
CA ARG A 20 7.13 -8.36 34.57
C ARG A 20 8.11 -7.57 33.68
N ALA A 21 8.10 -7.81 32.38
CA ALA A 21 8.96 -7.07 31.44
C ALA A 21 8.62 -5.57 31.42
N VAL A 22 7.33 -5.21 31.41
CA VAL A 22 6.87 -3.81 31.51
C VAL A 22 7.25 -3.19 32.85
N ASP A 23 7.18 -3.94 33.96
CA ASP A 23 7.57 -3.44 35.28
C ASP A 23 9.06 -3.17 35.40
N VAL A 24 9.90 -4.00 34.77
CA VAL A 24 11.35 -3.79 34.69
C VAL A 24 11.68 -2.61 33.77
N ASN A 25 11.05 -2.52 32.60
CA ASN A 25 11.26 -1.42 31.67
C ASN A 25 9.95 -0.93 31.04
N ARG A 26 9.41 0.17 31.59
CA ARG A 26 8.17 0.77 31.08
C ARG A 26 8.28 1.37 29.67
N LYS A 27 9.50 1.60 29.18
CA LYS A 27 9.76 2.16 27.84
C LYS A 27 9.95 1.09 26.77
N ASP A 28 9.89 -0.19 27.13
CA ASP A 28 10.01 -1.27 26.16
C ASP A 28 8.70 -1.48 25.39
N TYR A 29 8.64 -0.98 24.15
CA TYR A 29 7.48 -1.13 23.28
C TYR A 29 7.16 -2.61 22.96
N ARG A 30 8.16 -3.51 22.97
CA ARG A 30 7.96 -4.93 22.65
C ARG A 30 7.14 -5.63 23.72
N ALA A 31 7.38 -5.29 24.99
CA ALA A 31 6.61 -5.81 26.10
C ALA A 31 5.15 -5.32 26.05
N TRP A 32 4.92 -4.04 25.72
CA TRP A 32 3.57 -3.50 25.51
C TRP A 32 2.86 -4.16 24.32
N TYR A 33 3.58 -4.34 23.21
CA TYR A 33 3.04 -5.00 22.02
C TYR A 33 2.71 -6.48 22.28
N GLY A 34 3.60 -7.20 22.97
CA GLY A 34 3.38 -8.60 23.39
C GLY A 34 2.19 -8.77 24.33
N LEU A 35 1.92 -7.81 25.23
CA LEU A 35 0.67 -7.78 26.00
C LEU A 35 -0.54 -7.62 25.07
N GLY A 36 -0.47 -6.69 24.12
CA GLY A 36 -1.52 -6.51 23.12
C GLY A 36 -1.84 -7.81 22.39
N GLN A 37 -0.82 -8.52 21.90
CA GLN A 37 -0.97 -9.82 21.24
C GLN A 37 -1.58 -10.88 22.15
N ALA A 38 -1.13 -10.95 23.41
CA ALA A 38 -1.68 -11.93 24.35
C ALA A 38 -3.17 -11.68 24.65
N TYR A 39 -3.59 -10.43 24.78
CA TYR A 39 -5.01 -10.07 24.93
C TYR A 39 -5.81 -10.24 23.64
N GLU A 40 -5.17 -10.11 22.48
CA GLU A 40 -5.80 -10.39 21.19
C GLU A 40 -6.09 -11.89 21.02
N VAL A 41 -5.20 -12.77 21.47
CA VAL A 41 -5.43 -14.24 21.49
C VAL A 41 -6.58 -14.61 22.45
N LEU A 42 -6.79 -13.82 23.50
CA LEU A 42 -7.93 -13.96 24.41
C LEU A 42 -9.24 -13.34 23.88
N ASP A 43 -9.24 -12.83 22.64
CA ASP A 43 -10.35 -12.11 22.01
C ASP A 43 -10.82 -10.87 22.80
N MET A 44 -9.94 -10.32 23.63
CA MET A 44 -10.19 -9.14 24.46
C MET A 44 -9.75 -7.86 23.75
N ALA A 45 -10.40 -7.54 22.63
CA ALA A 45 -9.99 -6.44 21.75
C ALA A 45 -9.86 -5.07 22.45
N PHE A 46 -10.72 -4.76 23.43
CA PHE A 46 -10.63 -3.51 24.21
C PHE A 46 -9.33 -3.41 25.02
N TYR A 47 -8.91 -4.51 25.65
CA TYR A 47 -7.66 -4.54 26.42
C TYR A 47 -6.46 -4.53 25.47
N ALA A 48 -6.50 -5.32 24.39
CA ALA A 48 -5.46 -5.31 23.36
C ALA A 48 -5.22 -3.90 22.81
N LEU A 49 -6.29 -3.17 22.49
CA LEU A 49 -6.24 -1.80 22.02
C LEU A 49 -5.51 -0.86 23.00
N PHE A 50 -5.76 -0.98 24.31
CA PHE A 50 -5.06 -0.18 25.32
C PHE A 50 -3.55 -0.41 25.30
N TYR A 51 -3.12 -1.68 25.26
CA TYR A 51 -1.70 -2.04 25.25
C TYR A 51 -1.03 -1.67 23.92
N TYR A 52 -1.71 -1.84 22.79
CA TYR A 52 -1.20 -1.40 21.49
C TYR A 52 -1.09 0.12 21.37
N HIS A 53 -2.01 0.90 21.93
CA HIS A 53 -1.86 2.36 22.00
C HIS A 53 -0.63 2.78 22.80
N ARG A 54 -0.32 2.07 23.90
CA ARG A 54 0.92 2.31 24.66
C ARG A 54 2.17 1.98 23.83
N ALA A 55 2.15 0.90 23.06
CA ALA A 55 3.23 0.55 22.15
C ALA A 55 3.40 1.60 21.02
N ALA A 56 2.29 2.03 20.40
CA ALA A 56 2.29 3.06 19.37
C ALA A 56 2.74 4.44 19.89
N ALA A 57 2.46 4.78 21.15
CA ALA A 57 2.96 6.00 21.77
C ALA A 57 4.49 5.99 21.95
N LEU A 58 5.09 4.82 22.17
CA LEU A 58 6.55 4.66 22.28
C LEU A 58 7.23 4.62 20.90
N ARG A 59 6.54 4.12 19.87
CA ARG A 59 7.02 4.04 18.48
C ARG A 59 5.96 4.62 17.53
N PRO A 60 5.80 5.96 17.47
CA PRO A 60 4.73 6.58 16.68
C PRO A 60 4.92 6.47 15.16
N TYR A 61 6.15 6.19 14.71
CA TYR A 61 6.52 6.05 13.30
C TYR A 61 6.69 4.59 12.86
N ASP A 62 6.33 3.62 13.71
CA ASP A 62 6.35 2.20 13.32
C ASP A 62 4.98 1.81 12.74
N PRO A 63 4.89 1.42 11.45
CA PRO A 63 3.62 1.04 10.82
C PRO A 63 2.96 -0.16 11.53
N LYS A 64 3.76 -1.10 12.04
CA LYS A 64 3.25 -2.33 12.68
C LYS A 64 2.41 -2.03 13.92
N MET A 65 2.74 -0.98 14.65
CA MET A 65 1.99 -0.56 15.84
C MET A 65 0.61 -0.03 15.45
N TRP A 66 0.52 0.78 14.40
CA TRP A 66 -0.74 1.34 13.92
C TRP A 66 -1.61 0.32 13.20
N GLN A 67 -1.03 -0.66 12.50
CA GLN A 67 -1.74 -1.82 11.98
C GLN A 67 -2.44 -2.62 13.09
N ALA A 68 -1.74 -2.89 14.19
CA ALA A 68 -2.32 -3.61 15.33
C ALA A 68 -3.47 -2.83 16.00
N VAL A 69 -3.33 -1.51 16.13
CA VAL A 69 -4.41 -0.62 16.59
C VAL A 69 -5.61 -0.67 15.65
N GLY A 70 -5.38 -0.61 14.32
CA GLY A 70 -6.43 -0.72 13.31
C GLY A 70 -7.18 -2.04 13.38
N SER A 71 -6.47 -3.17 13.40
CA SER A 71 -7.04 -4.52 13.56
C SER A 71 -7.95 -4.61 14.79
N CYS A 72 -7.52 -4.05 15.94
CA CYS A 72 -8.35 -4.02 17.14
C CYS A 72 -9.64 -3.21 16.95
N TYR A 73 -9.58 -2.04 16.32
CA TYR A 73 -10.78 -1.25 16.02
C TYR A 73 -11.72 -1.98 15.05
N ALA A 74 -11.19 -2.69 14.05
CA ALA A 74 -11.97 -3.50 13.12
C ALA A 74 -12.71 -4.65 13.82
N LYS A 75 -12.04 -5.35 14.75
CA LYS A 75 -12.65 -6.40 15.59
C LYS A 75 -13.76 -5.85 16.49
N MET A 76 -13.60 -4.61 16.96
CA MET A 76 -14.62 -3.91 17.76
C MET A 76 -15.76 -3.30 16.92
N GLY A 77 -15.77 -3.49 15.59
CA GLY A 77 -16.76 -2.91 14.69
C GLY A 77 -16.63 -1.39 14.49
N ARG A 78 -15.56 -0.76 14.97
CA ARG A 78 -15.30 0.69 14.83
C ARG A 78 -14.53 0.97 13.54
N LEU A 79 -15.20 0.78 12.40
CA LEU A 79 -14.57 0.78 11.08
C LEU A 79 -13.86 2.11 10.74
N GLU A 80 -14.47 3.26 10.98
CA GLU A 80 -13.85 4.57 10.72
C GLU A 80 -12.57 4.83 11.53
N GLN A 81 -12.52 4.35 12.77
CA GLN A 81 -11.33 4.47 13.62
C GLN A 81 -10.24 3.52 13.14
N SER A 82 -10.62 2.33 12.68
CA SER A 82 -9.71 1.37 12.06
C SER A 82 -9.04 1.96 10.81
N ILE A 83 -9.84 2.53 9.90
CA ILE A 83 -9.34 3.17 8.67
C ILE A 83 -8.36 4.29 9.00
N ARG A 84 -8.68 5.15 9.98
CA ARG A 84 -7.76 6.21 10.42
C ARG A 84 -6.44 5.67 10.98
N ALA A 85 -6.49 4.59 11.76
CA ALA A 85 -5.28 3.95 12.28
C ALA A 85 -4.44 3.33 11.16
N LEU A 86 -5.05 2.63 10.20
CA LEU A 86 -4.35 2.04 9.06
C LEU A 86 -3.77 3.09 8.10
N ARG A 87 -4.49 4.18 7.84
CA ARG A 87 -3.94 5.34 7.10
C ARG A 87 -2.71 5.91 7.77
N ARG A 88 -2.70 5.97 9.10
CA ARG A 88 -1.53 6.38 9.86
C ARG A 88 -0.39 5.37 9.75
N ALA A 89 -0.69 4.07 9.65
CA ALA A 89 0.31 3.04 9.39
C ALA A 89 0.98 3.23 8.02
N LEU A 90 0.21 3.52 6.96
CA LEU A 90 0.76 3.80 5.63
C LEU A 90 1.73 4.98 5.64
N VAL A 91 1.32 6.07 6.28
CA VAL A 91 2.17 7.26 6.44
C VAL A 91 3.43 6.91 7.23
N ALA A 92 3.31 6.20 8.36
CA ALA A 92 4.43 5.78 9.18
C ALA A 92 5.41 4.85 8.44
N GLY A 93 4.91 3.92 7.62
CA GLY A 93 5.72 3.03 6.80
C GLY A 93 6.55 3.78 5.77
N SER A 94 5.96 4.79 5.12
CA SER A 94 6.66 5.62 4.13
C SER A 94 7.85 6.40 4.72
N TYR A 95 7.83 6.74 6.01
CA TYR A 95 8.98 7.35 6.71
C TYR A 95 10.10 6.36 7.03
N HIS A 96 9.78 5.07 7.13
CA HIS A 96 10.76 4.03 7.48
C HIS A 96 11.54 3.56 6.25
N GLU A 97 10.91 3.54 5.08
CA GLU A 97 11.52 3.09 3.82
C GLU A 97 12.40 4.16 3.17
N THR A 98 12.05 5.44 3.32
CA THR A 98 12.80 6.59 2.77
C THR A 98 14.04 6.99 3.58
N GLY A 99 14.56 6.12 4.46
CA GLY A 99 15.88 6.34 5.06
C GLY A 99 16.02 7.65 5.86
N GLY A 100 15.11 7.93 6.81
CA GLY A 100 15.43 8.69 8.02
C GLY A 100 15.92 10.16 7.93
N ALA A 101 15.86 10.85 6.78
CA ALA A 101 16.35 12.23 6.68
C ALA A 101 15.56 13.11 5.70
N GLY A 102 14.27 13.34 5.96
CA GLY A 102 13.54 14.36 5.19
C GLY A 102 12.07 14.47 5.56
N GLY A 103 11.68 15.58 6.22
CA GLY A 103 10.29 15.99 6.29
C GLY A 103 9.58 15.74 7.62
N VAL A 104 9.98 16.48 8.66
CA VAL A 104 9.04 16.86 9.74
C VAL A 104 7.95 17.77 9.16
N ALA A 105 6.98 17.18 8.46
CA ALA A 105 5.83 17.91 7.94
C ALA A 105 4.52 17.32 8.50
N SER A 106 4.01 18.00 9.52
CA SER A 106 2.58 18.12 9.80
C SER A 106 1.83 16.89 10.32
N PHE A 107 2.13 16.50 11.56
CA PHE A 107 1.27 15.60 12.35
C PHE A 107 -0.03 16.29 12.85
N ASN A 108 -0.18 17.62 12.71
CA ASN A 108 -1.23 18.37 13.42
C ASN A 108 -2.18 19.20 12.54
N SER A 109 -2.19 18.99 11.22
CA SER A 109 -3.09 19.71 10.31
C SER A 109 -3.63 18.78 9.22
N ALA A 110 -4.71 18.07 9.52
CA ALA A 110 -5.81 17.74 8.61
C ALA A 110 -6.67 16.63 9.23
N GLY A 111 -7.70 17.02 9.97
CA GLY A 111 -8.92 16.22 9.98
C GLY A 111 -9.41 16.11 8.53
N SER A 112 -9.66 14.89 8.07
CA SER A 112 -10.15 14.53 6.72
C SER A 112 -9.28 14.94 5.54
N ALA A 113 -8.04 14.43 5.45
CA ALA A 113 -7.40 14.32 4.14
C ALA A 113 -8.12 13.21 3.33
N SER A 114 -9.03 13.60 2.44
CA SER A 114 -9.54 12.74 1.37
C SER A 114 -8.41 12.36 0.41
N LEU A 115 -8.56 11.20 -0.24
CA LEU A 115 -7.65 10.60 -1.24
C LEU A 115 -6.98 11.60 -2.20
N ARG A 116 -7.68 12.68 -2.55
CA ARG A 116 -7.21 13.75 -3.44
C ARG A 116 -5.92 14.44 -2.99
N HIS A 117 -5.59 14.44 -1.70
CA HIS A 117 -4.34 15.04 -1.21
C HIS A 117 -3.15 14.07 -1.22
N LEU A 118 -3.39 12.76 -1.37
CA LEU A 118 -2.33 11.77 -1.61
C LEU A 118 -1.94 11.75 -3.09
N SER A 119 -2.84 12.18 -4.00
CA SER A 119 -2.55 12.26 -5.44
C SER A 119 -2.25 13.66 -5.97
N HIS A 120 -2.62 14.77 -5.30
CA HIS A 120 -2.50 16.14 -5.85
C HIS A 120 -2.01 17.20 -4.82
N GLY A 121 -1.00 16.89 -4.01
CA GLY A 121 -0.41 17.84 -3.06
C GLY A 121 1.00 18.27 -3.45
N GLY A 122 1.13 19.43 -4.08
CA GLY A 122 2.37 19.94 -4.67
C GLY A 122 3.56 20.17 -3.74
N ASN A 123 4.70 20.35 -4.43
CA ASN A 123 6.08 20.59 -4.00
C ASN A 123 6.94 19.37 -3.64
N ALA A 124 7.68 18.94 -4.69
CA ALA A 124 9.07 18.49 -4.74
C ALA A 124 9.47 17.27 -3.90
N SER A 125 9.85 16.21 -4.63
CA SER A 125 10.42 14.93 -4.17
C SER A 125 9.49 13.99 -3.40
N SER A 126 8.25 13.79 -3.87
CA SER A 126 7.53 12.54 -3.54
C SER A 126 7.99 11.45 -4.51
N ALA A 127 9.21 10.95 -4.30
CA ALA A 127 9.59 9.62 -4.75
C ALA A 127 8.40 8.70 -4.41
N ARG A 128 7.82 8.07 -5.43
CA ARG A 128 6.63 7.22 -5.31
C ARG A 128 6.80 6.32 -4.10
N ARG A 129 6.01 6.60 -3.06
CA ARG A 129 6.09 5.87 -1.80
C ARG A 129 5.49 4.51 -2.09
N ILE A 130 6.32 3.48 -2.18
CA ILE A 130 5.82 2.11 -2.18
C ILE A 130 5.04 1.95 -0.87
N LEU A 131 3.72 1.79 -1.00
CA LEU A 131 2.81 1.60 0.12
C LEU A 131 2.59 0.12 0.30
N ASP A 132 2.57 -0.35 1.54
CA ASP A 132 2.28 -1.75 1.85
C ASP A 132 0.94 -2.19 1.23
N PRO A 133 0.93 -3.07 0.21
CA PRO A 133 -0.28 -3.48 -0.51
C PRO A 133 -1.29 -4.14 0.43
N ASP A 134 -0.82 -4.85 1.46
CA ASP A 134 -1.67 -5.53 2.42
C ASP A 134 -2.47 -4.53 3.26
N THR A 135 -1.84 -3.44 3.69
CA THR A 135 -2.51 -2.37 4.45
C THR A 135 -3.54 -1.63 3.60
N LEU A 136 -3.20 -1.35 2.34
CA LEU A 136 -4.13 -0.72 1.38
C LEU A 136 -5.36 -1.63 1.14
N HIS A 137 -5.15 -2.92 0.92
CA HIS A 137 -6.23 -3.90 0.77
C HIS A 137 -7.10 -3.99 2.03
N GLN A 138 -6.50 -3.96 3.23
CA GLN A 138 -7.25 -3.90 4.49
C GLN A 138 -8.12 -2.64 4.59
N ILE A 139 -7.64 -1.47 4.16
CA ILE A 139 -8.44 -0.25 4.15
C ILE A 139 -9.60 -0.39 3.16
N ALA A 140 -9.35 -0.91 1.96
CA ALA A 140 -10.39 -1.10 0.94
C ALA A 140 -11.53 -2.01 1.44
N THR A 141 -11.21 -3.14 2.05
CA THR A 141 -12.21 -4.06 2.63
C THR A 141 -13.00 -3.44 3.79
N LEU A 142 -12.42 -2.48 4.52
CA LEU A 142 -13.15 -1.73 5.56
C LEU A 142 -14.12 -0.71 4.96
N TYR A 143 -13.76 -0.07 3.85
CA TYR A 143 -14.65 0.84 3.10
C TYR A 143 -15.81 0.08 2.45
N GLU A 144 -15.55 -1.09 1.88
CA GLU A 144 -16.60 -1.99 1.39
C GLU A 144 -17.60 -2.35 2.50
N ARG A 145 -17.10 -2.66 3.71
CA ARG A 145 -17.96 -2.91 4.88
C ARG A 145 -18.73 -1.68 5.38
N LEU A 146 -18.24 -0.47 5.10
CA LEU A 146 -18.96 0.77 5.35
C LEU A 146 -20.02 1.08 4.29
N GLY A 147 -19.97 0.39 3.13
CA GLY A 147 -20.84 0.63 1.98
C GLY A 147 -20.33 1.71 1.03
N ASP A 148 -19.09 2.16 1.22
CA ASP A 148 -18.48 3.21 0.41
C ASP A 148 -17.62 2.57 -0.70
N GLU A 149 -18.31 2.16 -1.78
CA GLU A 149 -17.69 1.38 -2.84
C GLU A 149 -16.74 2.21 -3.72
N GLU A 150 -16.93 3.52 -3.80
CA GLU A 150 -16.05 4.43 -4.57
C GLU A 150 -14.66 4.54 -3.91
N GLU A 151 -14.63 4.82 -2.61
CA GLU A 151 -13.40 4.84 -1.81
C GLU A 151 -12.72 3.46 -1.82
N ALA A 152 -13.49 2.38 -1.70
CA ALA A 152 -12.95 1.03 -1.78
C ALA A 152 -12.26 0.78 -3.13
N ALA A 153 -12.89 1.18 -4.24
CA ALA A 153 -12.31 1.05 -5.58
C ALA A 153 -11.01 1.84 -5.71
N ALA A 154 -10.98 3.09 -5.23
CA ALA A 154 -9.76 3.90 -5.25
C ALA A 154 -8.61 3.25 -4.48
N TYR A 155 -8.87 2.64 -3.32
CA TYR A 155 -7.84 1.90 -2.57
C TYR A 155 -7.40 0.61 -3.26
N MET A 156 -8.31 -0.11 -3.93
CA MET A 156 -7.95 -1.29 -4.73
C MET A 156 -7.13 -0.91 -5.97
N GLU A 157 -7.40 0.23 -6.60
CA GLU A 157 -6.58 0.73 -7.71
C GLU A 157 -5.17 1.11 -7.22
N LEU A 158 -5.08 1.78 -6.08
CA LEU A 158 -3.79 2.07 -5.44
C LEU A 158 -2.99 0.80 -5.15
N THR A 159 -3.64 -0.31 -4.74
CA THR A 159 -2.93 -1.59 -4.56
C THR A 159 -2.37 -2.15 -5.85
N LEU A 160 -3.11 -2.05 -6.97
CA LEU A 160 -2.61 -2.53 -8.27
C LEU A 160 -1.47 -1.67 -8.79
N GLN A 161 -1.48 -0.36 -8.53
CA GLN A 161 -0.38 0.52 -8.91
C GLN A 161 0.93 0.17 -8.19
N GLN A 162 0.87 -0.42 -6.98
CA GLN A 162 2.09 -0.88 -6.29
C GLN A 162 2.74 -2.09 -6.98
N GLU A 163 1.95 -2.90 -7.69
CA GLU A 163 2.43 -4.08 -8.41
C GLU A 163 3.33 -3.69 -9.59
N THR A 164 2.87 -2.74 -10.39
CA THR A 164 3.54 -2.32 -11.63
C THR A 164 4.72 -1.38 -11.37
N GLY A 165 4.85 -0.84 -10.14
CA GLY A 165 5.86 0.17 -9.81
C GLY A 165 5.76 1.42 -10.69
N GLN A 166 4.60 1.63 -11.34
CA GLN A 166 4.47 2.50 -12.51
C GLN A 166 5.03 3.88 -12.20
N VAL A 167 6.06 4.28 -12.94
CA VAL A 167 6.54 5.66 -13.03
C VAL A 167 5.54 6.42 -13.91
N ASP A 168 5.04 7.57 -13.44
CA ASP A 168 4.18 8.42 -14.25
C ASP A 168 5.12 8.95 -15.31
N PRO A 169 4.74 8.86 -16.58
CA PRO A 169 5.56 9.36 -17.67
C PRO A 169 5.79 10.88 -17.60
N GLU A 170 5.13 11.59 -16.68
CA GLU A 170 5.40 13.01 -16.39
C GLU A 170 6.70 13.23 -15.61
N ASP A 171 7.24 12.21 -14.92
CA ASP A 171 8.54 12.29 -14.23
C ASP A 171 9.75 12.05 -15.18
N GLU A 172 9.51 11.56 -16.40
CA GLU A 172 10.56 11.40 -17.44
C GLU A 172 10.76 12.68 -18.30
N ALA A 173 9.97 13.73 -18.07
CA ALA A 173 9.96 14.91 -18.92
C ALA A 173 10.92 16.05 -18.50
N ASP A 174 11.65 15.90 -17.39
CA ASP A 174 12.46 16.98 -16.79
C ASP A 174 13.99 16.73 -16.82
N ASP A 175 14.50 15.89 -17.73
CA ASP A 175 15.97 15.73 -17.94
C ASP A 175 16.42 15.99 -19.39
N ASP A 176 15.84 17.01 -20.03
CA ASP A 176 16.38 17.58 -21.26
C ASP A 176 16.39 19.12 -21.22
N ASN A 177 17.61 19.66 -21.11
CA ASN A 177 18.06 21.05 -21.34
C ASN A 177 17.71 22.12 -20.30
N ASP A 178 18.75 22.60 -19.60
CA ASP A 178 19.32 23.93 -19.86
C ASP A 178 20.62 24.13 -19.06
N ASP A 179 21.75 23.66 -19.61
CA ASP A 179 23.07 24.20 -19.28
C ASP A 179 23.60 24.99 -20.49
N ASP A 180 22.95 26.13 -20.75
CA ASP A 180 23.47 27.20 -21.59
C ASP A 180 24.64 27.89 -20.85
N ALA A 181 25.87 27.49 -21.18
CA ALA A 181 27.07 28.26 -20.88
C ALA A 181 27.84 28.58 -22.17
N ASP A 182 27.65 29.83 -22.62
CA ASP A 182 28.35 30.51 -23.72
C ASP A 182 29.87 30.31 -23.72
N GLY A 183 30.46 30.09 -24.91
CA GLY A 183 31.91 30.24 -25.09
C GLY A 183 32.57 29.72 -26.38
N ASP A 184 32.38 30.44 -27.48
CA ASP A 184 33.40 30.76 -28.49
C ASP A 184 33.75 29.80 -29.67
N SER A 185 33.47 30.34 -30.86
CA SER A 185 34.03 30.24 -32.23
C SER A 185 34.62 28.94 -32.85
N GLY A 186 34.20 28.67 -34.10
CA GLY A 186 35.10 28.05 -35.08
C GLY A 186 34.57 27.14 -36.21
N ASN A 187 33.71 27.65 -37.10
CA ASN A 187 33.72 27.41 -38.56
C ASN A 187 33.71 25.98 -39.19
N ARG A 188 32.66 25.77 -40.01
CA ARG A 188 32.59 25.09 -41.35
C ARG A 188 32.38 23.56 -41.48
N ALA A 189 31.18 23.30 -42.01
CA ALA A 189 30.86 22.49 -43.20
C ALA A 189 30.59 20.99 -43.05
N GLY A 190 29.32 20.64 -43.29
CA GLY A 190 28.99 19.66 -44.33
C GLY A 190 28.40 18.32 -43.90
N SER A 191 27.09 18.20 -44.13
CA SER A 191 26.46 17.05 -44.81
C SER A 191 26.10 15.78 -44.00
N ARG A 192 24.82 15.42 -44.18
CA ARG A 192 24.17 14.08 -44.18
C ARG A 192 23.68 13.49 -42.85
N ARG A 193 22.34 13.46 -42.79
CA ARG A 193 21.50 12.40 -42.21
C ARG A 193 22.15 11.02 -42.38
N VAL A 194 22.34 10.32 -41.27
CA VAL A 194 22.29 8.86 -41.19
C VAL A 194 21.61 8.50 -39.87
N SER A 195 20.48 7.81 -39.97
CA SER A 195 19.88 7.03 -38.90
C SER A 195 20.87 5.95 -38.45
N SER A 196 21.39 6.05 -37.24
CA SER A 196 22.22 4.99 -36.65
C SER A 196 21.76 4.71 -35.23
N PHE A 197 21.06 3.59 -35.12
CA PHE A 197 21.10 2.63 -34.03
C PHE A 197 22.39 2.74 -33.21
N THR A 198 22.34 3.44 -32.08
CA THR A 198 23.37 3.39 -31.05
C THR A 198 22.96 2.36 -30.02
N GLN A 199 23.71 1.25 -30.02
CA GLN A 199 23.78 0.27 -28.95
C GLN A 199 23.87 0.99 -27.60
N ARG A 200 22.84 0.83 -26.75
CA ARG A 200 22.91 1.14 -25.32
C ARG A 200 23.95 0.18 -24.74
N SER A 201 25.12 0.72 -24.43
CA SER A 201 26.19 0.03 -23.70
C SER A 201 25.64 -0.36 -22.33
N ALA A 202 25.74 -1.66 -22.03
CA ALA A 202 25.53 -2.21 -20.70
C ALA A 202 26.55 -1.61 -19.74
N ASP A 203 26.09 -0.88 -18.72
CA ASP A 203 26.66 -0.78 -17.36
C ASP A 203 26.19 0.51 -16.66
N GLU A 204 24.88 0.68 -16.51
CA GLU A 204 24.30 1.49 -15.43
C GLU A 204 23.19 0.63 -14.81
N PRO A 205 23.23 0.31 -13.50
CA PRO A 205 22.05 -0.25 -12.85
C PRO A 205 21.02 0.87 -12.80
N ASP A 206 20.10 0.88 -13.77
CA ASP A 206 18.83 1.58 -13.66
C ASP A 206 18.19 1.04 -12.36
N ASP A 207 18.36 1.72 -11.23
CA ASP A 207 17.61 1.50 -9.99
C ASP A 207 16.16 1.98 -10.24
N GLU A 208 15.49 1.38 -11.22
CA GLU A 208 14.04 1.51 -11.37
C GLU A 208 13.43 1.01 -10.06
N PRO A 209 12.52 1.77 -9.42
CA PRO A 209 11.87 1.33 -8.20
C PRO A 209 11.05 0.09 -8.53
N ALA A 210 11.63 -1.08 -8.26
CA ALA A 210 10.99 -2.36 -8.47
C ALA A 210 9.67 -2.37 -7.69
N GLY A 211 8.55 -2.40 -8.40
CA GLY A 211 7.24 -2.61 -7.80
C GLY A 211 7.24 -3.89 -6.96
N THR A 212 6.24 -4.07 -6.10
CA THR A 212 6.17 -5.23 -5.20
C THR A 212 6.00 -6.56 -5.94
N GLY A 213 5.82 -6.52 -7.26
CA GLY A 213 5.45 -7.65 -8.11
C GLY A 213 4.04 -8.13 -7.82
N VAL A 214 3.60 -9.14 -8.58
CA VAL A 214 2.28 -9.77 -8.37
C VAL A 214 2.27 -10.47 -7.02
N THR A 215 1.42 -10.02 -6.10
CA THR A 215 1.23 -10.66 -4.79
C THR A 215 -0.19 -11.21 -4.68
N SER A 216 -0.42 -12.08 -3.70
CA SER A 216 -1.78 -12.59 -3.44
C SER A 216 -2.77 -11.47 -3.11
N THR A 217 -2.31 -10.35 -2.53
CA THR A 217 -3.17 -9.21 -2.20
C THR A 217 -3.48 -8.35 -3.41
N THR A 218 -2.53 -8.15 -4.34
CA THR A 218 -2.81 -7.44 -5.60
C THR A 218 -3.75 -8.25 -6.48
N SER A 219 -3.63 -9.58 -6.55
CA SER A 219 -4.60 -10.42 -7.26
C SER A 219 -6.01 -10.33 -6.68
N LYS A 220 -6.17 -10.32 -5.35
CA LYS A 220 -7.48 -10.13 -4.70
C LYS A 220 -8.09 -8.77 -5.02
N ALA A 221 -7.26 -7.72 -5.05
CA ALA A 221 -7.69 -6.39 -5.45
C ALA A 221 -8.11 -6.33 -6.92
N ARG A 222 -7.35 -6.97 -7.82
CA ARG A 222 -7.66 -7.09 -9.25
C ARG A 222 -9.01 -7.77 -9.46
N LEU A 223 -9.24 -8.88 -8.76
CA LEU A 223 -10.48 -9.63 -8.80
C LEU A 223 -11.66 -8.81 -8.27
N TRP A 224 -11.47 -8.07 -7.18
CA TRP A 224 -12.48 -7.15 -6.67
C TRP A 224 -12.82 -6.07 -7.70
N LEU A 225 -11.82 -5.45 -8.33
CA LEU A 225 -12.01 -4.43 -9.37
C LEU A 225 -12.68 -4.98 -10.63
N ALA A 226 -12.38 -6.21 -11.03
CA ALA A 226 -13.04 -6.87 -12.15
C ALA A 226 -14.55 -7.06 -11.88
N ARG A 227 -14.91 -7.48 -10.65
CA ARG A 227 -16.30 -7.57 -10.20
C ARG A 227 -16.97 -6.20 -10.13
N TYR A 228 -16.27 -5.20 -9.62
CA TYR A 228 -16.75 -3.83 -9.56
C TYR A 228 -17.05 -3.31 -10.97
N ALA A 229 -16.10 -3.37 -11.91
CA ALA A 229 -16.29 -2.96 -13.31
C ALA A 229 -17.49 -3.67 -13.96
N LEU A 230 -17.62 -4.98 -13.75
CA LEU A 230 -18.77 -5.75 -14.25
C LEU A 230 -20.10 -5.28 -13.65
N LYS A 231 -20.14 -4.90 -12.37
CA LYS A 231 -21.33 -4.38 -11.70
C LYS A 231 -21.79 -3.04 -12.30
N TYR A 232 -20.85 -2.16 -12.65
CA TYR A 232 -21.13 -0.83 -13.24
C TYR A 232 -21.26 -0.85 -14.77
N GLY A 233 -21.07 -2.00 -15.41
CA GLY A 233 -21.29 -2.17 -16.85
C GLY A 233 -20.06 -1.87 -17.71
N ASP A 234 -18.90 -1.65 -17.11
CA ASP A 234 -17.63 -1.52 -17.83
C ASP A 234 -17.09 -2.91 -18.16
N LEU A 235 -17.63 -3.49 -19.23
CA LEU A 235 -17.32 -4.85 -19.66
C LEU A 235 -15.89 -4.97 -20.21
N ASP A 236 -15.35 -3.90 -20.79
CA ASP A 236 -14.00 -3.89 -21.37
C ASP A 236 -12.94 -3.93 -20.27
N ARG A 237 -13.08 -3.09 -19.24
CA ARG A 237 -12.19 -3.11 -18.07
C ARG A 237 -12.28 -4.44 -17.31
N ALA A 238 -13.48 -5.00 -17.17
CA ALA A 238 -13.67 -6.28 -16.51
C ALA A 238 -12.97 -7.44 -17.26
N ASP A 239 -13.01 -7.45 -18.59
CA ASP A 239 -12.37 -8.47 -19.44
C ASP A 239 -10.84 -8.40 -19.34
N LEU A 240 -10.28 -7.19 -19.37
CA LEU A 240 -8.84 -6.96 -19.22
C LEU A 240 -8.32 -7.49 -17.87
N LEU A 241 -8.93 -7.07 -16.76
CA LEU A 241 -8.53 -7.48 -15.41
C LEU A 241 -8.69 -9.00 -15.20
N ALA A 242 -9.73 -9.61 -15.77
CA ALA A 242 -9.94 -11.05 -15.71
C ALA A 242 -8.91 -11.83 -16.54
N GLY A 243 -8.47 -11.26 -17.67
CA GLY A 243 -7.39 -11.79 -18.50
C GLY A 243 -6.05 -11.80 -17.78
N GLU A 244 -5.70 -10.69 -17.12
CA GLU A 244 -4.49 -10.58 -16.29
C GLU A 244 -4.50 -11.60 -15.14
N LEU A 245 -5.62 -11.73 -14.41
CA LEU A 245 -5.75 -12.74 -13.35
C LEU A 245 -5.48 -14.17 -13.82
N CYS A 246 -5.91 -14.50 -15.05
CA CYS A 246 -5.65 -15.83 -15.60
C CYS A 246 -4.18 -16.08 -15.88
N GLN A 247 -3.40 -15.03 -16.15
CA GLN A 247 -1.95 -15.13 -16.38
C GLN A 247 -1.19 -15.26 -15.05
N ASP A 248 -1.64 -14.54 -14.02
CA ASP A 248 -1.05 -14.55 -12.67
C ASP A 248 -1.16 -15.93 -11.98
N GLY A 249 -2.11 -16.76 -12.41
CA GLY A 249 -2.28 -18.13 -11.92
C GLY A 249 -2.95 -18.24 -10.54
N ILE A 250 -3.41 -17.12 -9.97
CA ILE A 250 -4.12 -17.04 -8.69
C ILE A 250 -5.62 -16.92 -8.97
N GLU A 251 -6.45 -17.72 -8.30
CA GLU A 251 -7.93 -17.68 -8.40
C GLU A 251 -8.47 -17.83 -9.84
N ILE A 252 -7.77 -18.63 -10.66
CA ILE A 252 -8.07 -18.86 -12.10
C ILE A 252 -9.53 -19.26 -12.36
N GLU A 253 -10.14 -20.03 -11.47
CA GLU A 253 -11.54 -20.47 -11.64
C GLU A 253 -12.52 -19.29 -11.56
N GLU A 254 -12.29 -18.35 -10.65
CA GLU A 254 -13.10 -17.15 -10.51
C GLU A 254 -12.89 -16.20 -11.69
N ALA A 255 -11.64 -16.03 -12.14
CA ALA A 255 -11.32 -15.23 -13.32
C ALA A 255 -11.99 -15.78 -14.59
N LYS A 256 -11.99 -17.11 -14.78
CA LYS A 256 -12.71 -17.78 -15.88
C LYS A 256 -14.23 -17.65 -15.77
N ALA A 257 -14.78 -17.68 -14.57
CA ALA A 257 -16.20 -17.43 -14.36
C ALA A 257 -16.56 -15.99 -14.76
N LEU A 258 -15.76 -15.01 -14.35
CA LEU A 258 -15.95 -13.60 -14.73
C LEU A 258 -15.91 -13.40 -16.25
N MET A 259 -14.93 -13.97 -16.96
CA MET A 259 -14.88 -13.85 -18.42
C MET A 259 -16.12 -14.42 -19.12
N ARG A 260 -16.68 -15.53 -18.59
CA ARG A 260 -17.94 -16.09 -19.11
C ARG A 260 -19.11 -15.14 -18.88
N ASP A 261 -19.19 -14.52 -17.70
CA ASP A 261 -20.23 -13.56 -17.36
C ASP A 261 -20.13 -12.28 -18.19
N VAL A 262 -18.92 -11.75 -18.41
CA VAL A 262 -18.66 -10.60 -19.30
C VAL A 262 -19.15 -10.92 -20.72
N ARG A 263 -18.77 -12.09 -21.25
CA ARG A 263 -19.19 -12.53 -22.59
C ARG A 263 -20.70 -12.66 -22.71
N ALA A 264 -21.36 -13.28 -21.72
CA ALA A 264 -22.81 -13.42 -21.70
C ALA A 264 -23.52 -12.06 -21.70
N ARG A 265 -23.00 -11.06 -20.97
CA ARG A 265 -23.54 -9.70 -20.96
C ARG A 265 -23.32 -8.95 -22.27
N ARG A 266 -22.15 -9.13 -22.93
CA ARG A 266 -21.90 -8.57 -24.26
C ARG A 266 -22.85 -9.13 -25.32
N GLU A 267 -23.06 -10.45 -25.31
CA GLU A 267 -23.96 -11.12 -26.26
C GLU A 267 -25.45 -10.79 -25.98
N GLY A 268 -25.83 -10.60 -24.71
CA GLY A 268 -27.20 -10.25 -24.31
C GLY A 268 -27.60 -8.78 -24.49
N GLY A 269 -26.64 -7.86 -24.61
CA GLY A 269 -26.89 -6.43 -24.86
C GLY A 269 -27.01 -6.04 -26.34
N SER A 270 -26.89 -7.01 -27.26
CA SER A 270 -26.86 -6.78 -28.71
C SER A 270 -28.18 -7.13 -29.43
N ILE A 271 -29.31 -7.15 -28.72
CA ILE A 271 -30.68 -7.38 -29.23
C ILE A 271 -31.55 -6.17 -28.90
#